data_AF-A0AAF0JP84-F1
#
_entry.id   AF-A0AAF0JP84-F1
#
_cell.length_a   1.000
_cell.length_b   1.000
_cell.length_c   1.000
_cell.angle_alpha   90.00
_cell.angle_beta   90.00
_cell.angle_gamma   90.00
#
_symmetry.space_group_name_H-M   'P 1'
#
loop_
_entity.id
_entity.type
_entity.pdbx_description
1 polymer ?
#
loop_
_entity_poly.entity_id
_entity_poly.type
_entity_poly.pdbx_seq_one_letter_code
_entity_poly.pdbx_strand_id
1 'polypeptide(L)'
;MYPHILRSVVEGVHLAVYSSIKPGGIHRLRLDEEAYKMMSSCTSTIEYIMKAIELGERVRRGELAATGINLGGLYAKALREAYRWLGRGVYPDIIIPSLTNALILSYTEVESVLEDLGSVKRARSIFIDGSQWRDVRELMNALKTIGAEQMVTHLQEVGLTYTHALTESTGLTEVFNTLSSKWPGFITVNPRDDTVFNLVRKLMEYNREYSDFNSAIVRLYLEIIKPRLPDWALKYVEEALNHKLMDTREGSKILFNLDLKLRKEGFTYDQYIPLLAAVLQLAVYDGFRPHY
;
A
#
# COMPACT_ATOMS: atom_id res chain seq x y z
N MET A 1 16.91 5.87 -15.21
CA MET A 1 15.44 5.69 -15.36
C MET A 1 15.15 4.21 -15.37
N TYR A 2 14.68 3.67 -14.25
CA TYR A 2 14.31 2.27 -14.08
C TYR A 2 12.82 2.07 -14.44
N PRO A 3 12.47 1.71 -15.68
CA PRO A 3 11.06 1.62 -16.10
C PRO A 3 10.35 0.47 -15.38
N HIS A 4 11.12 -0.49 -14.86
CA HIS A 4 10.62 -1.63 -14.12
C HIS A 4 10.10 -1.24 -12.72
N ILE A 5 10.69 -0.25 -12.04
CA ILE A 5 10.19 0.25 -10.73
C ILE A 5 8.85 0.95 -10.92
N LEU A 6 8.75 1.85 -11.89
CA LEU A 6 7.48 2.52 -12.19
C LEU A 6 6.39 1.51 -12.56
N ARG A 7 6.75 0.52 -13.41
CA ARG A 7 5.84 -0.55 -13.79
C ARG A 7 5.39 -1.36 -12.58
N SER A 8 6.29 -1.79 -11.70
CA SER A 8 5.92 -2.58 -10.52
C SER A 8 4.99 -1.80 -9.58
N VAL A 9 5.24 -0.50 -9.39
CA VAL A 9 4.39 0.36 -8.57
C VAL A 9 2.97 0.46 -9.13
N VAL A 10 2.82 0.73 -10.43
CA VAL A 10 1.51 0.88 -11.08
C VAL A 10 0.80 -0.47 -11.20
N GLU A 11 1.52 -1.52 -11.62
CA GLU A 11 0.99 -2.87 -11.78
C GLU A 11 0.55 -3.47 -10.44
N GLY A 12 1.27 -3.19 -9.34
CA GLY A 12 0.86 -3.62 -8.00
C GLY A 12 -0.49 -3.05 -7.56
N VAL A 13 -0.73 -1.75 -7.81
CA VAL A 13 -2.05 -1.14 -7.53
C VAL A 13 -3.12 -1.72 -8.44
N HIS A 14 -2.81 -1.87 -9.74
CA HIS A 14 -3.74 -2.46 -10.69
C HIS A 14 -4.17 -3.88 -10.26
N LEU A 15 -3.23 -4.73 -9.87
CA LEU A 15 -3.51 -6.09 -9.42
C LEU A 15 -4.30 -6.11 -8.11
N ALA A 16 -4.06 -5.19 -7.18
CA ALA A 16 -4.84 -5.11 -5.94
C ALA A 16 -6.31 -4.74 -6.23
N VAL A 17 -6.54 -3.75 -7.07
CA VAL A 17 -7.88 -3.23 -7.40
C VAL A 17 -8.64 -4.20 -8.31
N TYR A 18 -8.01 -4.64 -9.40
CA TYR A 18 -8.66 -5.37 -10.49
C TYR A 18 -8.45 -6.89 -10.47
N SER A 19 -7.91 -7.47 -9.40
CA SER A 19 -7.91 -8.93 -9.21
C SER A 19 -9.32 -9.51 -9.05
N SER A 20 -9.40 -10.83 -9.11
CA SER A 20 -10.62 -11.63 -8.87
C SER A 20 -11.30 -11.37 -7.51
N ILE A 21 -12.38 -12.11 -7.26
CA ILE A 21 -13.30 -11.94 -6.13
C ILE A 21 -12.54 -11.95 -4.80
N LYS A 22 -12.42 -10.76 -4.22
CA LYS A 22 -11.92 -10.50 -2.87
C LYS A 22 -13.13 -10.19 -1.99
N PRO A 23 -13.68 -11.15 -1.22
CA PRO A 23 -14.96 -10.98 -0.55
C PRO A 23 -15.00 -9.76 0.38
N GLY A 24 -16.04 -8.95 0.27
CA GLY A 24 -16.21 -7.70 0.99
C GLY A 24 -15.24 -6.59 0.58
N GLY A 25 -14.37 -6.82 -0.41
CA GLY A 25 -13.42 -5.86 -0.95
C GLY A 25 -13.68 -5.58 -2.44
N ILE A 26 -13.12 -4.48 -2.96
CA ILE A 26 -13.15 -4.15 -4.40
C ILE A 26 -12.54 -5.28 -5.24
N HIS A 27 -13.16 -5.61 -6.37
CA HIS A 27 -12.65 -6.61 -7.33
C HIS A 27 -13.24 -6.44 -8.73
N ARG A 28 -12.66 -7.11 -9.74
CA ARG A 28 -13.04 -6.95 -11.17
C ARG A 28 -14.52 -7.15 -11.52
N LEU A 29 -15.24 -8.01 -10.79
CA LEU A 29 -16.67 -8.24 -11.01
C LEU A 29 -17.58 -7.18 -10.37
N ARG A 30 -17.01 -6.24 -9.63
CA ARG A 30 -17.72 -5.18 -8.92
C ARG A 30 -16.82 -3.95 -8.81
N LEU A 31 -16.68 -3.27 -9.93
CA LEU A 31 -15.96 -2.01 -10.03
C LEU A 31 -16.92 -0.88 -9.65
N ASP A 32 -16.70 -0.30 -8.48
CA ASP A 32 -17.40 0.88 -8.01
C ASP A 32 -16.52 2.13 -8.14
N GLU A 33 -17.05 3.26 -7.67
CA GLU A 33 -16.34 4.54 -7.68
C GLU A 33 -15.03 4.47 -6.87
N GLU A 34 -14.98 3.65 -5.81
CA GLU A 34 -13.80 3.51 -4.97
C GLU A 34 -12.68 2.76 -5.68
N ALA A 35 -13.00 1.74 -6.47
CA ALA A 35 -12.04 1.09 -7.37
C ALA A 35 -11.36 2.09 -8.31
N TYR A 36 -12.17 2.97 -8.93
CA TYR A 36 -11.68 4.03 -9.80
C TYR A 36 -10.80 5.03 -9.05
N LYS A 37 -11.23 5.51 -7.88
CA LYS A 37 -10.48 6.46 -7.05
C LYS A 37 -9.14 5.90 -6.57
N MET A 38 -9.09 4.63 -6.18
CA MET A 38 -7.85 3.97 -5.74
C MET A 38 -6.82 3.89 -6.87
N MET A 39 -7.22 3.39 -8.04
CA MET A 39 -6.34 3.34 -9.20
C MET A 39 -5.95 4.74 -9.68
N SER A 40 -6.90 5.68 -9.66
CA SER A 40 -6.64 7.04 -10.08
C SER A 40 -5.73 7.79 -9.12
N SER A 41 -5.73 7.47 -7.82
CA SER A 41 -4.80 8.02 -6.85
C SER A 41 -3.35 7.64 -7.19
N CYS A 42 -3.12 6.44 -7.71
CA CYS A 42 -1.81 6.02 -8.22
C CYS A 42 -1.47 6.69 -9.55
N THR A 43 -2.36 6.62 -10.55
CA THR A 43 -2.05 7.10 -11.90
C THR A 43 -1.91 8.62 -11.98
N SER A 44 -2.72 9.37 -11.22
CA SER A 44 -2.61 10.84 -11.13
C SER A 44 -1.29 11.30 -10.50
N THR A 45 -0.55 10.42 -9.82
CA THR A 45 0.71 10.75 -9.15
C THR A 45 1.94 10.12 -9.82
N ILE A 46 1.81 9.58 -11.04
CA ILE A 46 2.93 8.96 -11.79
C ILE A 46 4.16 9.88 -11.88
N GLU A 47 3.97 11.17 -12.15
CA GLU A 47 5.10 12.12 -12.21
C GLU A 47 5.85 12.22 -10.88
N TYR A 48 5.15 12.08 -9.76
CA TYR A 48 5.76 12.13 -8.44
C TYR A 48 6.39 10.79 -8.03
N ILE A 49 5.85 9.68 -8.53
CA ILE A 49 6.52 8.36 -8.46
C ILE A 49 7.85 8.42 -9.23
N MET A 50 7.86 8.99 -10.44
CA MET A 50 9.10 9.20 -11.20
C MET A 50 10.09 10.11 -10.48
N LYS A 51 9.63 11.21 -9.86
CA LYS A 51 10.48 12.08 -9.03
C LYS A 51 11.04 11.33 -7.82
N ALA A 52 10.26 10.45 -7.19
CA ALA A 52 10.74 9.62 -6.09
C ALA A 52 11.88 8.68 -6.54
N ILE A 53 11.74 8.07 -7.73
CA ILE A 53 12.79 7.25 -8.35
C ILE A 53 14.06 8.06 -8.60
N GLU A 54 13.93 9.26 -9.17
CA GLU A 54 15.07 10.14 -9.43
C GLU A 54 15.79 10.54 -8.12
N LEU A 55 15.02 10.86 -7.08
CA LEU A 55 15.58 11.19 -5.77
C LEU A 55 16.35 10.02 -5.16
N GLY A 56 15.83 8.79 -5.26
CA GLY A 56 16.51 7.58 -4.78
C GLY A 56 17.82 7.33 -5.54
N GLU A 57 17.80 7.50 -6.87
CA GLU A 57 19.00 7.44 -7.72
C GLU A 57 20.07 8.45 -7.28
N ARG A 58 19.68 9.71 -7.05
CA ARG A 58 20.61 10.77 -6.66
C ARG A 58 21.22 10.55 -5.29
N VAL A 59 20.45 10.04 -4.32
CA VAL A 59 20.98 9.69 -3.00
C VAL A 59 21.96 8.53 -3.11
N ARG A 60 21.63 7.49 -3.90
CA ARG A 60 22.51 6.35 -4.13
C ARG A 60 23.85 6.76 -4.73
N ARG A 61 23.85 7.71 -5.67
CA ARG A 61 25.07 8.27 -6.29
C ARG A 61 25.85 9.23 -5.39
N GLY A 62 25.33 9.55 -4.20
CA GLY A 62 25.95 10.53 -3.29
C GLY A 62 25.77 11.98 -3.72
N GLU A 63 24.91 12.25 -4.70
CA GLU A 63 24.62 13.60 -5.21
C GLU A 63 23.65 14.37 -4.28
N LEU A 64 22.93 13.65 -3.42
CA LEU A 64 21.97 14.18 -2.47
C LEU A 64 22.06 13.41 -1.15
N ALA A 65 22.01 14.10 -0.01
CA ALA A 65 21.87 13.43 1.28
C ALA A 65 20.42 12.94 1.46
N ALA A 66 20.21 11.78 2.07
CA ALA A 66 18.87 11.24 2.33
C ALA A 66 17.98 12.23 3.13
N THR A 67 18.56 12.93 4.09
CA THR A 67 17.91 13.98 4.90
C THR A 67 17.56 15.24 4.09
N GLY A 68 18.12 15.41 2.89
CA GLY A 68 17.92 16.55 2.01
C GLY A 68 16.74 16.40 1.03
N ILE A 69 16.04 15.26 1.00
CA ILE A 69 14.97 14.98 0.02
C ILE A 69 13.70 15.84 0.24
N ASN A 70 13.44 16.31 1.47
CA ASN A 70 12.16 16.94 1.84
C ASN A 70 10.96 16.04 1.47
N LEU A 71 10.92 14.86 2.10
CA LEU A 71 9.92 13.82 1.84
C LEU A 71 8.49 14.30 2.07
N GLY A 72 8.26 15.11 3.12
CA GLY A 72 6.95 15.67 3.38
C GLY A 72 6.50 16.60 2.26
N GLY A 73 7.43 17.37 1.68
CA GLY A 73 7.17 18.17 0.49
C GLY A 73 6.85 17.33 -0.75
N LEU A 74 7.53 16.20 -0.95
CA LEU A 74 7.24 15.25 -2.03
C LEU A 74 5.83 14.66 -1.89
N TYR A 75 5.48 14.11 -0.72
CA TYR A 75 4.15 13.57 -0.43
C TYR A 75 3.07 14.65 -0.56
N ALA A 76 3.30 15.84 0.01
CA ALA A 76 2.34 16.93 -0.02
C ALA A 76 2.00 17.38 -1.45
N LYS A 77 3.00 17.45 -2.33
CA LYS A 77 2.77 17.79 -3.74
C LYS A 77 2.01 16.68 -4.47
N ALA A 78 2.37 15.42 -4.25
CA ALA A 78 1.66 14.29 -4.85
C ALA A 78 0.19 14.22 -4.42
N LEU A 79 -0.09 14.38 -3.12
CA LEU A 79 -1.46 14.40 -2.59
C LEU A 79 -2.29 15.55 -3.17
N ARG A 80 -1.72 16.76 -3.22
CA ARG A 80 -2.42 17.92 -3.81
C ARG A 80 -2.65 17.76 -5.30
N GLU A 81 -1.73 17.13 -6.02
CA GLU A 81 -1.95 16.81 -7.43
C GLU A 81 -3.09 15.80 -7.56
N ALA A 82 -3.06 14.67 -6.86
CA ALA A 82 -4.18 13.71 -6.87
C ALA A 82 -5.53 14.38 -6.55
N TYR A 83 -5.56 15.32 -5.61
CA TYR A 83 -6.76 16.08 -5.26
C TYR A 83 -7.28 16.95 -6.42
N ARG A 84 -6.40 17.52 -7.24
CA ARG A 84 -6.82 18.26 -8.44
C ARG A 84 -7.56 17.38 -9.45
N TRP A 85 -7.20 16.10 -9.51
CA TRP A 85 -7.82 15.13 -10.41
C TRP A 85 -9.08 14.49 -9.81
N LEU A 86 -9.10 14.23 -8.50
CA LEU A 86 -10.10 13.37 -7.85
C LEU A 86 -11.00 14.10 -6.84
N GLY A 87 -10.76 15.38 -6.59
CA GLY A 87 -11.38 16.08 -5.47
C GLY A 87 -11.12 15.33 -4.17
N ARG A 88 -12.15 15.12 -3.35
CA ARG A 88 -12.03 14.43 -2.05
C ARG A 88 -11.83 12.91 -2.14
N GLY A 89 -11.79 12.32 -3.34
CA GLY A 89 -11.59 10.88 -3.57
C GLY A 89 -10.13 10.42 -3.55
N VAL A 90 -9.25 11.10 -2.81
CA VAL A 90 -7.81 10.77 -2.77
C VAL A 90 -7.55 9.69 -1.74
N TYR A 91 -6.66 8.75 -2.08
CA TYR A 91 -6.19 7.68 -1.19
C TYR A 91 -4.72 7.89 -0.76
N PRO A 92 -4.46 8.59 0.37
CA PRO A 92 -3.10 8.82 0.86
C PRO A 92 -2.33 7.54 1.16
N ASP A 93 -3.02 6.50 1.61
CA ASP A 93 -2.49 5.18 1.95
C ASP A 93 -2.23 4.29 0.72
N ILE A 94 -2.54 4.76 -0.50
CA ILE A 94 -2.01 4.23 -1.75
C ILE A 94 -0.84 5.09 -2.23
N ILE A 95 -1.01 6.41 -2.24
CA ILE A 95 -0.03 7.36 -2.80
C ILE A 95 1.28 7.27 -2.03
N ILE A 96 1.25 7.43 -0.70
CA ILE A 96 2.46 7.51 0.11
C ILE A 96 3.28 6.22 0.00
N PRO A 97 2.71 5.01 0.22
CA PRO A 97 3.46 3.77 0.00
C PRO A 97 4.01 3.61 -1.42
N SER A 98 3.27 4.03 -2.45
CA SER A 98 3.74 3.98 -3.85
C SER A 98 5.01 4.81 -4.06
N LEU A 99 5.03 6.05 -3.57
CA LEU A 99 6.20 6.92 -3.66
C LEU A 99 7.36 6.39 -2.81
N THR A 100 7.08 5.93 -1.58
CA THR A 100 8.12 5.41 -0.68
C THR A 100 8.76 4.15 -1.23
N ASN A 101 7.98 3.20 -1.75
CA ASN A 101 8.50 1.99 -2.39
C ASN A 101 9.36 2.34 -3.61
N ALA A 102 8.90 3.26 -4.46
CA ALA A 102 9.66 3.71 -5.62
C ALA A 102 11.01 4.35 -5.25
N LEU A 103 11.02 5.18 -4.19
CA LEU A 103 12.22 5.80 -3.64
C LEU A 103 13.19 4.74 -3.08
N ILE A 104 12.70 3.79 -2.30
CA ILE A 104 13.53 2.77 -1.66
C ILE A 104 14.15 1.86 -2.73
N LEU A 105 13.36 1.33 -3.66
CA LEU A 105 13.83 0.41 -4.70
C LEU A 105 14.91 1.05 -5.59
N SER A 106 14.73 2.32 -5.94
CA SER A 106 15.70 3.06 -6.77
C SER A 106 16.98 3.42 -6.02
N TYR A 107 16.90 3.59 -4.69
CA TYR A 107 18.08 3.78 -3.84
C TYR A 107 18.86 2.47 -3.63
N THR A 108 18.18 1.34 -3.45
CA THR A 108 18.85 0.07 -3.15
C THR A 108 19.34 -0.69 -4.37
N GLU A 109 18.69 -0.54 -5.53
CA GLU A 109 19.02 -1.26 -6.78
C GLU A 109 19.13 -2.79 -6.58
N VAL A 110 18.22 -3.36 -5.79
CA VAL A 110 18.22 -4.80 -5.49
C VAL A 110 17.62 -5.57 -6.65
N GLU A 111 18.14 -6.77 -6.94
CA GLU A 111 17.50 -7.64 -7.95
C GLU A 111 16.22 -8.28 -7.39
N SER A 112 16.19 -8.53 -6.08
CA SER A 112 15.07 -9.15 -5.36
C SER A 112 14.93 -8.56 -3.95
N VAL A 113 13.76 -7.99 -3.64
CA VAL A 113 13.39 -7.44 -2.34
C VAL A 113 13.45 -8.51 -1.26
N LEU A 114 13.00 -9.74 -1.55
CA LEU A 114 13.02 -10.83 -0.58
C LEU A 114 14.43 -11.36 -0.29
N GLU A 115 15.33 -11.36 -1.27
CA GLU A 115 16.73 -11.79 -1.08
C GLU A 115 17.56 -10.71 -0.36
N ASP A 116 17.37 -9.44 -0.72
CA ASP A 116 18.10 -8.29 -0.15
C ASP A 116 17.28 -7.51 0.87
N LEU A 117 16.43 -8.22 1.63
CA LEU A 117 15.48 -7.62 2.57
C LEU A 117 16.15 -6.65 3.57
N GLY A 118 17.36 -6.98 4.02
CA GLY A 118 18.13 -6.13 4.94
C GLY A 118 18.46 -4.75 4.35
N SER A 119 18.79 -4.69 3.06
CA SER A 119 19.08 -3.44 2.35
C SER A 119 17.81 -2.60 2.16
N VAL A 120 16.71 -3.23 1.78
CA VAL A 120 15.40 -2.56 1.61
C VAL A 120 14.89 -2.00 2.95
N LYS A 121 14.99 -2.77 4.03
CA LYS A 121 14.63 -2.30 5.39
C LYS A 121 15.48 -1.12 5.85
N ARG A 122 16.81 -1.21 5.67
CA ARG A 122 17.73 -0.12 6.02
C ARG A 122 17.42 1.14 5.23
N ALA A 123 17.15 1.02 3.92
CA ALA A 123 16.76 2.15 3.09
C ALA A 123 15.46 2.81 3.56
N ARG A 124 14.44 2.02 3.91
CA ARG A 124 13.20 2.52 4.51
C ARG A 124 13.49 3.33 5.77
N SER A 125 14.28 2.78 6.70
CA SER A 125 14.70 3.50 7.91
C SER A 125 15.47 4.79 7.59
N ILE A 126 16.46 4.75 6.68
CA ILE A 126 17.24 5.92 6.29
C ILE A 126 16.34 7.07 5.83
N PHE A 127 15.36 6.79 4.97
CA PHE A 127 14.48 7.84 4.45
C PHE A 127 13.45 8.29 5.48
N ILE A 128 12.77 7.36 6.16
CA ILE A 128 11.67 7.72 7.05
C ILE A 128 12.18 8.26 8.40
N ASP A 129 13.17 7.62 9.02
CA ASP A 129 13.78 8.11 10.27
C ASP A 129 14.64 9.37 10.04
N GLY A 130 15.13 9.57 8.81
CA GLY A 130 15.85 10.79 8.41
C GLY A 130 14.97 12.02 8.17
N SER A 131 13.64 11.88 8.30
CA SER A 131 12.70 12.98 8.12
C SER A 131 12.66 13.94 9.31
N GLN A 132 12.26 15.18 9.06
CA GLN A 132 12.22 16.25 10.05
C GLN A 132 10.79 16.67 10.37
N TRP A 133 10.60 17.43 11.45
CA TRP A 133 9.30 18.01 11.82
C TRP A 133 8.66 18.83 10.69
N ARG A 134 9.47 19.42 9.80
CA ARG A 134 8.98 20.15 8.62
C ARG A 134 8.27 19.22 7.64
N ASP A 135 8.77 17.99 7.46
CA ASP A 135 8.14 16.98 6.62
C ASP A 135 6.77 16.59 7.18
N VAL A 136 6.69 16.39 8.51
CA VAL A 136 5.44 16.13 9.22
C VAL A 136 4.45 17.26 9.00
N ARG A 137 4.89 18.51 9.16
CA ARG A 137 4.04 19.69 8.95
C ARG A 137 3.49 19.75 7.52
N GLU A 138 4.35 19.56 6.51
CA GLU A 138 3.92 19.58 5.10
C GLU A 138 2.90 18.48 4.80
N LEU A 139 3.14 17.27 5.32
CA LEU A 139 2.22 16.15 5.17
C LEU A 139 0.87 16.44 5.84
N MET A 140 0.85 16.87 7.11
CA MET A 140 -0.39 17.21 7.82
C MET A 140 -1.17 18.33 7.12
N ASN A 141 -0.48 19.34 6.60
CA ASN A 141 -1.11 20.42 5.81
C ASN A 141 -1.75 19.87 4.53
N ALA A 142 -1.06 18.97 3.83
CA ALA A 142 -1.61 18.34 2.64
C ALA A 142 -2.82 17.47 2.95
N LEU A 143 -2.77 16.65 4.00
CA LEU A 143 -3.92 15.84 4.44
C LEU A 143 -5.16 16.69 4.73
N LYS A 144 -4.99 17.85 5.41
CA LYS A 144 -6.08 18.82 5.58
C LYS A 144 -6.59 19.37 4.24
N THR A 145 -5.67 19.74 3.35
CA THR A 145 -5.99 20.35 2.05
C THR A 145 -6.86 19.43 1.19
N ILE A 146 -6.59 18.11 1.23
CA ILE A 146 -7.30 17.13 0.42
C ILE A 146 -8.60 16.62 1.08
N GLY A 147 -8.95 17.12 2.28
CA GLY A 147 -10.13 16.67 3.03
C GLY A 147 -9.95 15.33 3.76
N ALA A 148 -8.71 14.91 4.05
CA ALA A 148 -8.44 13.73 4.88
C ALA A 148 -8.44 14.10 6.38
N GLU A 149 -9.47 14.84 6.84
CA GLU A 149 -9.50 15.37 8.20
C GLU A 149 -9.46 14.27 9.26
N GLN A 150 -10.07 13.11 9.00
CA GLN A 150 -10.05 11.97 9.93
C GLN A 150 -8.62 11.50 10.27
N MET A 151 -7.71 11.49 9.28
CA MET A 151 -6.30 11.14 9.51
C MET A 151 -5.61 12.18 10.38
N VAL A 152 -5.89 13.46 10.14
CA VAL A 152 -5.33 14.57 10.89
C VAL A 152 -5.85 14.56 12.34
N THR A 153 -7.15 14.37 12.53
CA THR A 153 -7.77 14.25 13.86
C THR A 153 -7.18 13.09 14.63
N HIS A 154 -7.03 11.91 14.00
CA HIS A 154 -6.41 10.75 14.64
C HIS A 154 -4.96 11.02 15.09
N LEU A 155 -4.17 11.74 14.28
CA LEU A 155 -2.82 12.17 14.69
C LEU A 155 -2.88 13.11 15.90
N GLN A 156 -3.80 14.06 15.90
CA GLN A 156 -3.95 15.03 16.99
C GLN A 156 -4.43 14.36 18.29
N GLU A 157 -5.34 13.39 18.22
CA GLU A 157 -5.87 12.64 19.36
C GLU A 157 -4.78 11.89 20.13
N VAL A 158 -3.74 11.40 19.44
CA VAL A 158 -2.59 10.72 20.05
C VAL A 158 -1.45 11.68 20.42
N GLY A 159 -1.68 13.00 20.35
CA GLY A 159 -0.70 14.03 20.74
C GLY A 159 0.23 14.51 19.62
N LEU A 160 0.13 13.98 18.40
CA LEU A 160 0.92 14.44 17.25
C LEU A 160 0.32 15.74 16.67
N THR A 161 0.63 16.84 17.33
CA THR A 161 0.28 18.21 16.92
C THR A 161 1.49 18.93 16.32
N TYR A 162 1.28 20.06 15.61
CA TYR A 162 2.40 20.86 15.09
C TYR A 162 3.35 21.33 16.19
N THR A 163 2.80 21.74 17.33
CA THR A 163 3.59 22.22 18.47
C THR A 163 4.43 21.07 19.04
N HIS A 164 3.86 19.89 19.19
CA HIS A 164 4.57 18.70 19.66
C HIS A 164 5.66 18.26 18.68
N ALA A 165 5.36 18.21 17.38
CA ALA A 165 6.34 17.84 16.36
C ALA A 165 7.54 18.81 16.33
N LEU A 166 7.28 20.10 16.58
CA LEU A 166 8.33 21.11 16.65
C LEU A 166 9.18 20.97 17.93
N THR A 167 8.57 20.69 19.09
CA THR A 167 9.28 20.62 20.38
C THR A 167 10.05 19.31 20.56
N GLU A 168 9.47 18.18 20.14
CA GLU A 168 10.07 16.85 20.30
C GLU A 168 10.88 16.39 19.08
N SER A 169 11.00 17.23 18.05
CA SER A 169 11.66 16.89 16.77
C SER A 169 11.09 15.62 16.12
N THR A 170 9.78 15.43 16.22
CA THR A 170 9.09 14.23 15.71
C THR A 170 9.19 14.12 14.18
N GLY A 171 9.49 12.92 13.69
CA GLY A 171 9.61 12.63 12.27
C GLY A 171 8.35 11.96 11.69
N LEU A 172 8.43 11.56 10.43
CA LEU A 172 7.39 10.78 9.75
C LEU A 172 7.23 9.37 10.32
N THR A 173 8.22 8.85 11.03
CA THR A 173 8.15 7.54 11.71
C THR A 173 6.96 7.46 12.66
N GLU A 174 6.81 8.44 13.55
CA GLU A 174 5.68 8.48 14.50
C GLU A 174 4.34 8.68 13.78
N VAL A 175 4.32 9.51 12.72
CA VAL A 175 3.11 9.73 11.92
C VAL A 175 2.63 8.43 11.29
N PHE A 176 3.51 7.70 10.60
CA PHE A 176 3.12 6.46 9.93
C PHE A 176 2.79 5.34 10.90
N ASN A 177 3.49 5.27 12.04
CA ASN A 177 3.14 4.34 13.11
C ASN A 177 1.73 4.60 13.67
N THR A 178 1.34 5.86 13.82
CA THR A 178 -0.01 6.21 14.26
C THR A 178 -1.05 5.93 13.17
N LEU A 179 -0.80 6.35 11.92
CA LEU A 179 -1.76 6.15 10.83
C LEU A 179 -1.98 4.67 10.50
N SER A 180 -0.95 3.83 10.59
CA SER A 180 -1.06 2.39 10.29
C SER A 180 -2.04 1.64 11.21
N SER A 181 -2.37 2.20 12.37
CA SER A 181 -3.37 1.61 13.27
C SER A 181 -4.81 1.64 12.72
N LYS A 182 -5.14 2.61 11.86
CA LYS A 182 -6.48 2.76 11.25
C LYS A 182 -6.48 2.60 9.73
N TRP A 183 -5.38 2.95 9.06
CA TRP A 183 -5.21 2.88 7.60
C TRP A 183 -4.05 1.92 7.28
N PRO A 184 -4.34 0.62 7.05
CA PRO A 184 -3.33 -0.43 6.93
C PRO A 184 -2.31 -0.21 5.81
N GLY A 185 -2.61 0.57 4.78
CA GLY A 185 -1.64 0.89 3.71
C GLY A 185 -0.36 1.54 4.25
N PHE A 186 -0.44 2.29 5.36
CA PHE A 186 0.74 2.90 5.99
C PHE A 186 1.68 1.92 6.69
N ILE A 187 1.28 0.65 6.91
CA ILE A 187 2.16 -0.40 7.45
C ILE A 187 3.44 -0.51 6.61
N THR A 188 3.32 -0.39 5.29
CA THR A 188 4.46 -0.54 4.36
C THR A 188 5.56 0.49 4.58
N VAL A 189 5.17 1.71 4.95
CA VAL A 189 6.10 2.83 5.13
C VAL A 189 6.55 3.01 6.58
N ASN A 190 6.01 2.22 7.51
CA ASN A 190 6.41 2.26 8.91
C ASN A 190 7.73 1.47 9.09
N PRO A 191 8.86 2.12 9.46
CA PRO A 191 10.14 1.43 9.63
C PRO A 191 10.14 0.44 10.79
N ARG A 192 9.20 0.58 11.75
CA ARG A 192 9.06 -0.32 12.91
C ARG A 192 8.20 -1.55 12.62
N ASP A 193 7.64 -1.67 11.41
CA ASP A 193 6.75 -2.76 11.03
C ASP A 193 7.29 -3.55 9.83
N ASP A 194 7.52 -4.84 10.05
CA ASP A 194 8.03 -5.78 9.03
C ASP A 194 6.92 -6.62 8.39
N THR A 195 5.66 -6.39 8.75
CA THR A 195 4.49 -7.15 8.28
C THR A 195 4.42 -7.17 6.76
N VAL A 196 4.70 -6.04 6.09
CA VAL A 196 4.67 -5.96 4.62
C VAL A 196 5.57 -7.01 3.96
N PHE A 197 6.78 -7.22 4.47
CA PHE A 197 7.73 -8.16 3.88
C PHE A 197 7.35 -9.63 4.14
N ASN A 198 6.74 -9.89 5.30
CA ASN A 198 6.16 -11.20 5.57
C ASN A 198 4.99 -11.50 4.63
N LEU A 199 4.16 -10.49 4.31
CA LEU A 199 3.07 -10.63 3.34
C LEU A 199 3.60 -10.83 1.91
N VAL A 200 4.68 -10.14 1.50
CA VAL A 200 5.35 -10.38 0.20
C VAL A 200 5.83 -11.82 0.11
N ARG A 201 6.51 -12.33 1.16
CA ARG A 201 6.98 -13.71 1.20
C ARG A 201 5.83 -14.72 1.04
N LYS A 202 4.77 -14.54 1.82
CA LYS A 202 3.57 -15.41 1.74
C LYS A 202 2.91 -15.36 0.37
N LEU A 203 2.82 -14.19 -0.25
CA LEU A 203 2.28 -14.08 -1.61
C LEU A 203 3.11 -14.88 -2.61
N MET A 204 4.45 -14.81 -2.52
CA MET A 204 5.33 -15.60 -3.39
C MET A 204 5.22 -17.10 -3.13
N GLU A 205 5.01 -17.51 -1.87
CA GLU A 205 4.70 -18.91 -1.52
C GLU A 205 3.37 -19.35 -2.14
N TYR A 206 2.30 -18.57 -1.98
CA TYR A 206 1.00 -18.86 -2.59
C TYR A 206 1.06 -18.88 -4.11
N ASN A 207 1.87 -18.02 -4.74
CA ASN A 207 2.05 -18.03 -6.19
C ASN A 207 2.70 -19.33 -6.70
N ARG A 208 3.48 -20.03 -5.87
CA ARG A 208 4.04 -21.35 -6.21
C ARG A 208 3.04 -22.48 -5.94
N GLU A 209 2.13 -22.29 -4.99
CA GLU A 209 1.09 -23.27 -4.63
C GLU A 209 -0.05 -23.30 -5.65
N TYR A 210 -0.52 -22.14 -6.11
CA TYR A 210 -1.62 -22.00 -7.05
C TYR A 210 -1.13 -21.85 -8.48
N SER A 211 -1.91 -22.35 -9.44
CA SER A 211 -1.60 -22.15 -10.87
C SER A 211 -2.09 -20.78 -11.39
N ASP A 212 -3.11 -20.19 -10.75
CA ASP A 212 -3.62 -18.85 -11.08
C ASP A 212 -3.06 -17.80 -10.10
N PHE A 213 -2.45 -16.75 -10.64
CA PHE A 213 -1.94 -15.64 -9.84
C PHE A 213 -3.06 -14.94 -9.05
N ASN A 214 -4.31 -14.95 -9.54
CA ASN A 214 -5.40 -14.35 -8.77
C ASN A 214 -5.71 -15.16 -7.51
N SER A 215 -5.58 -16.49 -7.53
CA SER A 215 -5.72 -17.30 -6.32
C SER A 215 -4.70 -16.91 -5.26
N ALA A 216 -3.45 -16.62 -5.65
CA ALA A 216 -2.43 -16.13 -4.72
C ALA A 216 -2.79 -14.76 -4.12
N ILE A 217 -3.28 -13.82 -4.94
CA ILE A 217 -3.75 -12.50 -4.48
C ILE A 217 -4.93 -12.64 -3.52
N VAL A 218 -5.94 -13.43 -3.91
CA VAL A 218 -7.15 -13.67 -3.11
C VAL A 218 -6.78 -14.36 -1.79
N ARG A 219 -5.89 -15.35 -1.83
CA ARG A 219 -5.38 -16.04 -0.64
C ARG A 219 -4.74 -15.06 0.34
N LEU A 220 -3.84 -14.20 -0.15
CA LEU A 220 -3.19 -13.19 0.68
C LEU A 220 -4.21 -12.19 1.25
N TYR A 221 -5.13 -11.70 0.41
CA TYR A 221 -6.20 -10.81 0.85
C TYR A 221 -7.03 -11.42 1.98
N LEU A 222 -7.46 -12.67 1.83
CA LEU A 222 -8.21 -13.40 2.84
C LEU A 222 -7.41 -13.53 4.13
N GLU A 223 -6.09 -13.73 4.07
CA GLU A 223 -5.25 -13.75 5.26
C GLU A 223 -5.19 -12.38 5.97
N ILE A 224 -5.05 -11.29 5.21
CA ILE A 224 -5.03 -9.91 5.74
C ILE A 224 -6.32 -9.60 6.51
N ILE A 225 -7.47 -9.97 5.96
CA ILE A 225 -8.78 -9.66 6.56
C ILE A 225 -9.25 -10.70 7.58
N LYS A 226 -8.64 -11.90 7.62
CA LYS A 226 -9.06 -13.04 8.46
C LYS A 226 -9.36 -12.65 9.91
N PRO A 227 -8.53 -11.84 10.62
CA PRO A 227 -8.79 -11.48 12.01
C PRO A 227 -10.06 -10.65 12.25
N ARG A 228 -10.71 -10.18 11.18
CA ARG A 228 -11.86 -9.26 11.20
C ARG A 228 -13.09 -9.84 10.51
N LEU A 229 -12.98 -11.06 10.02
CA LEU A 229 -14.11 -11.80 9.47
C LEU A 229 -15.00 -12.29 10.62
N PRO A 230 -16.33 -12.22 10.49
CA PRO A 230 -17.21 -12.87 11.43
C PRO A 230 -17.04 -14.40 11.36
N ASP A 231 -17.32 -15.11 12.46
CA ASP A 231 -17.08 -16.56 12.57
C ASP A 231 -17.76 -17.38 11.46
N TRP A 232 -18.94 -16.94 11.01
CA TRP A 232 -19.65 -17.61 9.92
C TRP A 232 -18.91 -17.50 8.59
N ALA A 233 -18.18 -16.41 8.35
CA ALA A 233 -17.43 -16.17 7.12
C ALA A 233 -16.15 -17.01 7.07
N LEU A 234 -15.55 -17.31 8.24
CA LEU A 234 -14.37 -18.17 8.33
C LEU A 234 -14.62 -19.55 7.72
N LYS A 235 -15.83 -20.11 7.93
CA LYS A 235 -16.23 -21.40 7.32
C LYS A 235 -16.25 -21.35 5.79
N TYR A 236 -16.76 -20.26 5.21
CA TYR A 236 -16.76 -20.06 3.75
C TYR A 236 -15.34 -19.90 3.21
N VAL A 237 -14.47 -19.22 3.96
CA VAL A 237 -13.05 -19.08 3.59
C VAL A 237 -12.37 -20.45 3.59
N GLU A 238 -12.56 -21.27 4.62
CA GLU A 238 -12.02 -22.63 4.69
C GLU A 238 -12.53 -23.51 3.54
N GLU A 239 -13.83 -23.45 3.25
CA GLU A 239 -14.42 -24.16 2.12
C GLU A 239 -13.84 -23.71 0.78
N ALA A 240 -13.71 -22.40 0.55
CA ALA A 240 -13.11 -21.86 -0.66
C ALA A 240 -11.65 -22.29 -0.83
N LEU A 241 -10.88 -22.37 0.26
CA LEU A 241 -9.50 -22.87 0.24
C LEU A 241 -9.43 -24.35 -0.14
N ASN A 242 -10.31 -25.19 0.42
CA ASN A 242 -10.42 -26.61 0.06
C ASN A 242 -10.76 -26.80 -1.43
N HIS A 243 -11.49 -25.85 -2.01
CA HIS A 243 -11.81 -25.80 -3.44
C HIS A 243 -10.82 -24.96 -4.27
N LYS A 244 -9.61 -24.71 -3.77
CA LYS A 244 -8.51 -23.98 -4.45
C LYS A 244 -8.90 -22.59 -5.00
N LEU A 245 -9.78 -21.88 -4.30
CA LEU A 245 -10.11 -20.47 -4.57
C LEU A 245 -10.51 -20.24 -6.04
N MET A 246 -9.78 -19.40 -6.78
CA MET A 246 -10.09 -19.03 -8.15
C MET A 246 -9.64 -20.07 -9.18
N ASP A 247 -8.83 -21.06 -8.79
CA ASP A 247 -8.37 -22.14 -9.69
C ASP A 247 -9.52 -23.05 -10.12
N THR A 248 -10.62 -23.08 -9.35
CA THR A 248 -11.80 -23.89 -9.67
C THR A 248 -13.08 -23.06 -9.75
N ARG A 249 -14.03 -23.57 -10.53
CA ARG A 249 -15.37 -23.00 -10.62
C ARG A 249 -16.12 -23.06 -9.28
N GLU A 250 -15.89 -24.10 -8.48
CA GLU A 250 -16.57 -24.23 -7.19
C GLU A 250 -15.99 -23.26 -6.16
N GLY A 251 -14.67 -23.15 -6.06
CA GLY A 251 -14.02 -22.19 -5.16
C GLY A 251 -14.41 -20.74 -5.49
N SER A 252 -14.42 -20.37 -6.77
CA SER A 252 -14.86 -19.03 -7.20
C SER A 252 -16.34 -18.75 -6.90
N LYS A 253 -17.21 -19.77 -7.00
CA LYS A 253 -18.62 -19.66 -6.62
C LYS A 253 -18.80 -19.48 -5.11
N ILE A 254 -18.03 -20.19 -4.28
CA ILE A 254 -18.04 -20.02 -2.82
C ILE A 254 -17.61 -18.60 -2.45
N LEU A 255 -16.52 -18.10 -3.05
CA LEU A 255 -16.04 -16.72 -2.84
C LEU A 255 -17.08 -15.67 -3.26
N PHE A 256 -17.76 -15.89 -4.39
CA PHE A 256 -18.83 -15.00 -4.84
C PHE A 256 -20.00 -14.95 -3.86
N ASN A 257 -20.45 -16.12 -3.37
CA ASN A 257 -21.51 -16.20 -2.37
C ASN A 257 -21.10 -15.54 -1.04
N LEU A 258 -19.83 -15.71 -0.65
CA LEU A 258 -19.27 -15.05 0.53
C LEU A 258 -19.28 -13.52 0.37
N ASP A 259 -18.86 -12.99 -0.78
CA ASP A 259 -18.90 -11.55 -1.08
C ASP A 259 -20.33 -11.00 -0.96
N LEU A 260 -21.29 -11.65 -1.61
CA LEU A 260 -22.70 -11.26 -1.57
C LEU A 260 -23.23 -11.22 -0.14
N LYS A 261 -22.90 -12.24 0.67
CA LYS A 261 -23.38 -12.33 2.04
C LYS A 261 -22.74 -11.28 2.95
N LEU A 262 -21.42 -11.10 2.90
CA LEU A 262 -20.72 -10.08 3.68
C LEU A 262 -21.32 -8.69 3.43
N ARG A 263 -21.50 -8.34 2.15
CA ARG A 263 -22.05 -7.05 1.76
C ARG A 263 -23.51 -6.88 2.14
N LYS A 264 -24.32 -7.94 2.03
CA LYS A 264 -25.72 -7.92 2.49
C LYS A 264 -25.81 -7.64 4.00
N GLU A 265 -24.84 -8.10 4.78
CA GLU A 265 -24.72 -7.85 6.21
C GLU A 265 -23.97 -6.55 6.55
N GLY A 266 -23.55 -5.76 5.54
CA GLY A 266 -22.89 -4.47 5.72
C GLY A 266 -21.38 -4.54 5.99
N PHE A 267 -20.75 -5.71 5.85
CA PHE A 267 -19.31 -5.85 6.01
C PHE A 267 -18.57 -5.43 4.72
N THR A 268 -17.69 -4.43 4.86
CA THR A 268 -16.74 -3.99 3.83
C THR A 268 -15.32 -3.99 4.37
N TYR A 269 -14.37 -4.32 3.49
CA TYR A 269 -12.96 -4.48 3.78
C TYR A 269 -12.07 -3.74 2.77
N ASP A 270 -12.63 -2.76 2.06
CA ASP A 270 -11.95 -1.95 1.05
C ASP A 270 -10.71 -1.22 1.61
N GLN A 271 -10.72 -0.87 2.91
CA GLN A 271 -9.59 -0.29 3.62
C GLN A 271 -8.32 -1.17 3.67
N TYR A 272 -8.41 -2.45 3.29
CA TYR A 272 -7.25 -3.35 3.20
C TYR A 272 -6.66 -3.43 1.78
N ILE A 273 -7.35 -2.91 0.76
CA ILE A 273 -6.85 -2.87 -0.61
C ILE A 273 -5.56 -2.04 -0.73
N PRO A 274 -5.41 -0.88 -0.05
CA PRO A 274 -4.14 -0.13 -0.07
C PRO A 274 -2.93 -0.92 0.46
N LEU A 275 -3.11 -1.73 1.52
CA LEU A 275 -2.05 -2.63 2.01
C LEU A 275 -1.72 -3.70 0.99
N LEU A 276 -2.75 -4.34 0.40
CA LEU A 276 -2.57 -5.34 -0.63
C LEU A 276 -1.83 -4.76 -1.85
N ALA A 277 -2.16 -3.53 -2.25
CA ALA A 277 -1.47 -2.81 -3.31
C ALA A 277 0.01 -2.63 -2.99
N ALA A 278 0.34 -2.11 -1.80
CA ALA A 278 1.71 -1.88 -1.41
C ALA A 278 2.55 -3.18 -1.35
N VAL A 279 1.95 -4.30 -0.92
CA VAL A 279 2.57 -5.63 -0.97
C VAL A 279 2.80 -6.07 -2.42
N LEU A 280 1.80 -5.92 -3.29
CA LEU A 280 1.90 -6.31 -4.70
C LEU A 280 2.93 -5.48 -5.46
N GLN A 281 3.15 -4.22 -5.12
CA GLN A 281 4.19 -3.41 -5.74
C GLN A 281 5.59 -4.01 -5.55
N LEU A 282 5.88 -4.48 -4.33
CA LEU A 282 7.14 -5.14 -4.01
C LEU A 282 7.20 -6.54 -4.62
N ALA A 283 6.10 -7.30 -4.58
CA ALA A 283 6.06 -8.64 -5.17
C ALA A 283 6.23 -8.61 -6.69
N VAL A 284 5.60 -7.66 -7.40
CA VAL A 284 5.73 -7.50 -8.86
C VAL A 284 7.15 -7.09 -9.23
N TYR A 285 7.82 -6.31 -8.37
CA TYR A 285 9.24 -6.02 -8.52
C TYR A 285 10.06 -7.32 -8.45
N ASP A 286 9.75 -8.21 -7.51
CA ASP A 286 10.35 -9.54 -7.33
C ASP A 286 9.89 -10.60 -8.35
N GLY A 287 9.23 -10.18 -9.42
CA GLY A 287 8.83 -11.06 -10.52
C GLY A 287 7.47 -11.73 -10.36
N PHE A 288 6.64 -11.36 -9.37
CA PHE A 288 5.25 -11.77 -9.32
C PHE A 288 4.48 -11.20 -10.51
N ARG A 289 4.17 -12.03 -11.50
CA ARG A 289 3.43 -11.64 -12.70
C ARG A 289 2.49 -12.75 -13.14
N PRO A 290 1.37 -12.42 -13.83
CA PRO A 290 0.60 -13.42 -14.53
C PRO A 290 1.49 -14.17 -15.53
N HIS A 291 1.52 -15.50 -15.43
CA HIS A 291 2.05 -16.34 -16.49
C HIS A 291 0.95 -16.45 -17.56
N TYR A 292 1.12 -15.75 -18.68
CA TYR A 292 0.25 -15.86 -19.86
C TYR A 292 0.77 -16.94 -20.80
#